data_AF-A0A4S5ER62-F1
#
_entry.id   AF-A0A4S5ER62-F1
#
_cell.length_a   1.000
_cell.length_b   1.000
_cell.length_c   1.000
_cell.angle_alpha   90.00
_cell.angle_beta   90.00
_cell.angle_gamma   90.00
#
_symmetry.space_group_name_H-M   'P 1'
#
loop_
_entity.id
_entity.type
_entity.pdbx_description
1 polymer ?
#
loop_
_entity_poly.entity_id
_entity_poly.type
_entity_poly.pdbx_seq_one_letter_code
_entity_poly.pdbx_strand_id
1 'polypeptide(L)'
;MDRTTVAIIKQAFQQAKQSGGGTYVGGEDVLLALATEPSLARDVLADLGVTPERIRTVSTERAQARAEEIGGPPLRPGGDGAEPVLHLGPTAHAALGRAEGLALAWGHPRTEPEHWLLAVLYSDPTVLGDLLDGLGTSADAIVAELRRRGAQVPEVAAPTYRPWRGSHHLDISAADWEPLLALLRKEHPPGSPWRWGFNYFADDADHRGRVHAEEGIDLLALLAATKQDRTS
;
A
#
# COMPACT_ATOMS: atom_id res chain seq x y z
N MET A 1 6.01 16.29 17.88
CA MET A 1 5.82 16.41 16.42
C MET A 1 5.90 17.87 16.03
N ASP A 2 6.59 18.17 14.94
CA ASP A 2 6.67 19.52 14.39
C ASP A 2 5.34 19.94 13.70
N ARG A 3 5.19 21.23 13.37
CA ARG A 3 3.95 21.78 12.81
C ARG A 3 3.59 21.20 11.43
N THR A 4 4.58 20.89 10.59
CA THR A 4 4.37 20.29 9.26
C THR A 4 3.83 18.87 9.42
N THR A 5 4.46 18.06 10.28
CA THR A 5 3.99 16.72 10.62
C THR A 5 2.53 16.74 11.11
N VAL A 6 2.21 17.63 12.05
CA VAL A 6 0.83 17.75 12.58
C VAL A 6 -0.16 18.13 11.47
N ALA A 7 0.22 19.04 10.57
CA ALA A 7 -0.65 19.46 9.46
C ALA A 7 -0.92 18.30 8.48
N ILE A 8 0.13 17.61 8.02
CA ILE A 8 0.00 16.49 7.08
C ILE A 8 -0.82 15.35 7.69
N ILE A 9 -0.52 14.96 8.93
CA ILE A 9 -1.28 13.90 9.60
C ILE A 9 -2.75 14.31 9.76
N LYS A 10 -3.02 15.52 10.26
CA LYS A 10 -4.40 16.02 10.42
C LYS A 10 -5.14 16.01 9.09
N GLN A 11 -4.49 16.45 8.02
CA GLN A 11 -5.08 16.45 6.68
C GLN A 11 -5.34 15.02 6.19
N ALA A 12 -4.39 14.09 6.38
CA ALA A 12 -4.57 12.69 6.01
C ALA A 12 -5.76 12.04 6.75
N PHE A 13 -5.94 12.35 8.04
CA PHE A 13 -7.14 11.94 8.79
C PHE A 13 -8.44 12.51 8.20
N GLN A 14 -8.43 13.77 7.77
CA GLN A 14 -9.60 14.37 7.12
C GLN A 14 -9.90 13.69 5.78
N GLN A 15 -8.89 13.34 5.00
CA GLN A 15 -9.06 12.61 3.75
C GLN A 15 -9.62 11.21 3.98
N ALA A 16 -9.04 10.44 4.90
CA ALA A 16 -9.53 9.10 5.25
C ALA A 16 -11.01 9.12 5.69
N LYS A 17 -11.40 10.12 6.49
CA LYS A 17 -12.79 10.29 6.92
C LYS A 17 -13.74 10.60 5.75
N GLN A 18 -13.30 11.38 4.77
CA GLN A 18 -14.10 11.74 3.59
C GLN A 18 -14.27 10.57 2.61
N SER A 19 -13.23 9.74 2.46
CA SER A 19 -13.26 8.57 1.58
C SER A 19 -14.16 7.45 2.11
N GLY A 20 -14.55 7.47 3.39
CA GLY A 20 -15.60 6.61 3.96
C GLY A 20 -15.30 5.11 3.95
N GLY A 21 -14.06 4.70 3.64
CA GLY A 21 -13.70 3.33 3.29
C GLY A 21 -12.78 2.59 4.28
N GLY A 22 -12.23 3.24 5.30
CA GLY A 22 -11.20 2.63 6.16
C GLY A 22 -11.36 2.90 7.66
N THR A 23 -10.76 2.03 8.48
CA THR A 23 -10.55 2.24 9.93
C THR A 23 -9.16 2.82 10.24
N TYR A 24 -8.34 3.05 9.20
CA TYR A 24 -6.98 3.54 9.33
C TYR A 24 -6.63 4.53 8.22
N VAL A 25 -5.66 5.40 8.50
CA VAL A 25 -5.01 6.30 7.55
C VAL A 25 -3.86 5.56 6.86
N GLY A 26 -3.93 5.45 5.54
CA GLY A 26 -2.92 4.79 4.71
C GLY A 26 -1.92 5.75 4.04
N GLY A 27 -1.02 5.21 3.23
CA GLY A 27 -0.09 6.00 2.41
C GLY A 27 -0.81 6.87 1.36
N GLU A 28 -1.96 6.40 0.83
CA GLU A 28 -2.75 7.18 -0.12
C GLU A 28 -3.35 8.45 0.50
N ASP A 29 -3.79 8.39 1.75
CA ASP A 29 -4.31 9.57 2.48
C ASP A 29 -3.22 10.61 2.73
N VAL A 30 -2.00 10.14 3.02
CA VAL A 30 -0.81 10.99 3.16
C VAL A 30 -0.44 11.62 1.82
N LEU A 31 -0.45 10.86 0.72
CA LEU A 31 -0.22 11.40 -0.63
C LEU A 31 -1.28 12.45 -1.00
N LEU A 32 -2.55 12.20 -0.69
CA LEU A 32 -3.64 13.13 -0.93
C LEU A 32 -3.53 14.41 -0.09
N ALA A 33 -3.08 14.29 1.17
CA ALA A 33 -2.76 15.44 2.01
C ALA A 33 -1.63 16.28 1.40
N LEU A 34 -0.55 15.63 0.94
CA LEU A 34 0.58 16.30 0.28
C LEU A 34 0.19 16.96 -1.04
N ALA A 35 -0.71 16.37 -1.82
CA ALA A 35 -1.24 16.96 -3.05
C ALA A 35 -2.15 18.18 -2.81
N THR A 36 -2.60 18.40 -1.57
CA THR A 36 -3.51 19.49 -1.19
C THR A 36 -2.77 20.68 -0.58
N GLU A 37 -1.78 20.42 0.28
CA GLU A 37 -1.06 21.47 1.02
C GLU A 37 -0.04 22.21 0.14
N PRO A 38 -0.07 23.56 0.05
CA PRO A 38 0.89 24.33 -0.73
C PRO A 38 2.34 24.02 -0.35
N SER A 39 3.11 23.48 -1.28
CA SER A 39 4.49 23.02 -1.07
C SER A 39 5.15 22.67 -2.41
N LEU A 40 6.48 22.51 -2.40
CA LEU A 40 7.19 22.00 -3.58
C LEU A 40 6.75 20.56 -3.89
N ALA A 41 6.48 19.73 -2.87
CA ALA A 41 5.87 18.41 -3.05
C ALA A 41 4.54 18.47 -3.84
N ARG A 42 3.63 19.37 -3.46
CA ARG A 42 2.35 19.57 -4.15
C ARG A 42 2.54 20.01 -5.60
N ASP A 43 3.47 20.92 -5.85
CA ASP A 43 3.73 21.41 -7.21
C ASP A 43 4.39 20.33 -8.10
N VAL A 44 5.25 19.49 -7.53
CA VAL A 44 5.80 18.31 -8.24
C VAL A 44 4.70 17.31 -8.60
N LEU A 45 3.83 16.99 -7.63
CA LEU A 45 2.71 16.06 -7.85
C LEU A 45 1.76 16.60 -8.92
N ALA A 46 1.40 17.88 -8.85
CA ALA A 46 0.52 18.52 -9.81
C ALA A 46 1.08 18.49 -11.25
N ASP A 47 2.37 18.80 -11.42
CA ASP A 47 3.01 18.80 -12.76
C ASP A 47 3.12 17.39 -13.37
N LEU A 48 3.08 16.35 -12.53
CA LEU A 48 3.02 14.95 -12.95
C LEU A 48 1.58 14.41 -13.05
N GLY A 49 0.56 15.28 -12.95
CA GLY A 49 -0.85 14.90 -13.04
C GLY A 49 -1.43 14.22 -11.79
N VAL A 50 -0.67 14.17 -10.70
CA VAL A 50 -1.09 13.61 -9.40
C VAL A 50 -1.82 14.70 -8.61
N THR A 51 -3.05 15.00 -9.02
CA THR A 51 -3.91 15.99 -8.33
C THR A 51 -4.83 15.33 -7.29
N PRO A 52 -5.32 16.07 -6.29
CA PRO A 52 -6.26 15.53 -5.31
C PRO A 52 -7.50 14.87 -5.93
N GLU A 53 -8.04 15.44 -7.01
CA GLU A 53 -9.19 14.92 -7.74
C GLU A 53 -8.85 13.59 -8.41
N ARG A 54 -7.71 13.53 -9.10
CA ARG A 54 -7.25 12.31 -9.79
C ARG A 54 -6.96 11.18 -8.81
N ILE A 55 -6.32 11.48 -7.68
CA ILE A 55 -6.07 10.49 -6.61
C ILE A 55 -7.40 9.88 -6.15
N ARG A 56 -8.41 10.70 -5.83
CA ARG A 56 -9.72 10.20 -5.37
C ARG A 56 -10.42 9.35 -6.43
N THR A 57 -10.38 9.77 -7.70
CA THR A 57 -10.97 9.00 -8.80
C THR A 57 -10.32 7.63 -8.93
N VAL A 58 -8.99 7.58 -9.03
CA VAL A 58 -8.26 6.31 -9.20
C VAL A 58 -8.40 5.41 -7.97
N SER A 59 -8.35 5.96 -6.75
CA SER A 59 -8.60 5.17 -5.53
C SER A 59 -10.02 4.59 -5.51
N THR A 60 -11.03 5.33 -5.97
CA THR A 60 -12.41 4.83 -6.05
C THR A 60 -12.56 3.71 -7.08
N GLU A 61 -11.99 3.91 -8.28
CA GLU A 61 -11.99 2.90 -9.36
C GLU A 61 -11.29 1.61 -8.90
N ARG A 62 -10.14 1.72 -8.22
CA ARG A 62 -9.40 0.59 -7.65
C ARG A 62 -10.19 -0.12 -6.56
N ALA A 63 -10.83 0.63 -5.66
CA ALA A 63 -11.67 0.04 -4.61
C ALA A 63 -12.85 -0.75 -5.20
N GLN A 64 -13.47 -0.23 -6.27
CA GLN A 64 -14.55 -0.93 -6.97
C GLN A 64 -14.05 -2.19 -7.67
N ALA A 65 -12.97 -2.10 -8.46
CA ALA A 65 -12.39 -3.25 -9.15
C ALA A 65 -12.00 -4.38 -8.17
N ARG A 66 -11.44 -4.01 -7.02
CA ARG A 66 -11.09 -4.96 -5.96
C ARG A 66 -12.31 -5.62 -5.32
N ALA A 67 -13.41 -4.89 -5.14
CA ALA A 67 -14.65 -5.45 -4.62
C ALA A 67 -15.24 -6.50 -5.59
N GLU A 68 -15.24 -6.17 -6.88
CA GLU A 68 -15.69 -7.07 -7.95
C GLU A 68 -14.83 -8.35 -8.01
N GLU A 69 -13.51 -8.23 -7.91
CA GLU A 69 -12.57 -9.35 -7.92
C GLU A 69 -12.73 -10.29 -6.71
N ILE A 70 -12.97 -9.73 -5.53
CA ILE A 70 -13.11 -10.50 -4.28
C ILE A 70 -14.51 -11.15 -4.16
N GLY A 71 -15.47 -10.75 -5.01
CA GLY A 71 -16.84 -11.27 -4.98
C GLY A 71 -17.63 -10.81 -3.75
N GLY A 72 -17.20 -9.73 -3.09
CA GLY A 72 -17.83 -9.18 -1.90
C GLY A 72 -18.20 -7.70 -2.10
N PRO A 73 -19.17 -7.16 -1.34
CA PRO A 73 -19.40 -5.73 -1.35
C PRO A 73 -18.10 -5.00 -0.94
N PRO A 74 -17.83 -3.79 -1.46
CA PRO A 74 -16.69 -3.00 -1.01
C PRO A 74 -16.73 -2.92 0.52
N LEU A 75 -15.57 -3.14 1.17
CA LEU A 75 -15.43 -3.10 2.63
C LEU A 75 -16.08 -1.81 3.14
N ARG A 76 -17.30 -1.91 3.67
CA ARG A 76 -17.94 -0.80 4.37
C ARG A 76 -17.37 -0.81 5.78
N PRO A 77 -16.74 0.27 6.26
CA PRO A 77 -16.43 0.37 7.67
C PRO A 77 -17.76 0.56 8.43
N GLY A 78 -18.01 -0.28 9.42
CA GLY A 78 -19.04 -0.07 10.43
C GLY A 78 -20.39 -0.71 10.14
N GLY A 79 -20.53 -1.98 10.48
CA GLY A 79 -21.72 -2.34 11.25
C GLY A 79 -21.69 -1.55 12.57
N ASP A 80 -22.84 -1.12 13.06
CA ASP A 80 -23.04 -0.68 14.45
C ASP A 80 -22.88 0.83 14.73
N GLY A 81 -23.20 1.73 13.80
CA GLY A 81 -23.65 3.12 14.12
C GLY A 81 -22.73 4.06 14.92
N ALA A 82 -21.54 3.62 15.35
CA ALA A 82 -20.51 4.42 15.97
C ALA A 82 -19.54 4.90 14.89
N GLU A 83 -19.16 6.19 14.92
CA GLU A 83 -18.10 6.67 14.04
C GLU A 83 -16.82 5.84 14.30
N PRO A 84 -16.23 5.20 13.28
CA PRO A 84 -15.00 4.45 13.47
C PRO A 84 -13.89 5.38 13.95
N VAL A 85 -13.22 5.01 15.05
CA VAL A 85 -12.01 5.69 15.49
C VAL A 85 -10.92 5.40 14.46
N LEU A 86 -10.53 6.43 13.70
CA LEU A 86 -9.43 6.31 12.74
C LEU A 86 -8.10 6.25 13.50
N HIS A 87 -7.24 5.32 13.10
CA HIS A 87 -5.86 5.21 13.59
C HIS A 87 -4.87 5.42 12.44
N LEU A 88 -3.62 5.78 12.74
CA LEU A 88 -2.56 5.71 11.74
C LEU A 88 -2.31 4.24 11.39
N GLY A 89 -2.39 3.90 10.10
CA GLY A 89 -2.07 2.57 9.61
C GLY A 89 -0.55 2.30 9.63
N PRO A 90 -0.13 1.04 9.45
CA PRO A 90 1.29 0.68 9.42
C PRO A 90 2.11 1.48 8.40
N THR A 91 1.55 1.73 7.21
CA THR A 91 2.23 2.46 6.13
C THR A 91 2.37 3.95 6.45
N ALA A 92 1.37 4.57 7.09
CA ALA A 92 1.46 5.96 7.55
C ALA A 92 2.45 6.12 8.72
N HIS A 93 2.52 5.15 9.63
CA HIS A 93 3.56 5.10 10.68
C HIS A 93 4.96 4.96 10.10
N ALA A 94 5.15 4.10 9.09
CA ALA A 94 6.42 3.95 8.40
C ALA A 94 6.83 5.25 7.68
N ALA A 95 5.87 5.92 7.03
CA ALA A 95 6.12 7.21 6.38
C ALA A 95 6.52 8.30 7.39
N LEU A 96 5.85 8.38 8.54
CA LEU A 96 6.25 9.31 9.61
C LEU A 96 7.71 9.09 10.04
N GLY A 97 8.07 7.86 10.41
CA GLY A 97 9.42 7.55 10.87
C GLY A 97 10.49 7.80 9.81
N ARG A 98 10.19 7.51 8.53
CA ARG A 98 11.10 7.81 7.42
C ARG A 98 11.22 9.31 7.14
N ALA A 99 10.14 10.07 7.23
CA ALA A 99 10.18 11.52 7.01
C ALA A 99 11.05 12.21 8.06
N GLU A 100 10.91 11.81 9.33
CA GLU A 100 11.78 12.27 10.43
C GLU A 100 13.24 11.86 10.19
N GLY A 101 13.49 10.61 9.79
CA GLY A 101 14.83 10.11 9.48
C GLY A 101 15.50 10.87 8.32
N LEU A 102 14.77 11.15 7.24
CA LEU A 102 15.27 11.93 6.10
C LEU A 102 15.62 13.35 6.50
N ALA A 103 14.72 14.04 7.22
CA ALA A 103 14.96 15.40 7.70
C ALA A 103 16.22 15.47 8.57
N LEU A 104 16.36 14.53 9.54
CA LEU A 104 17.54 14.46 10.40
C LEU A 104 18.82 14.16 9.63
N ALA A 105 18.78 13.21 8.69
CA ALA A 105 19.93 12.84 7.87
C ALA A 105 20.45 14.02 7.02
N TRP A 106 19.58 14.97 6.67
CA TRP A 106 19.91 16.15 5.88
C TRP A 106 20.12 17.41 6.74
N GLY A 107 20.15 17.26 8.06
CA GLY A 107 20.39 18.36 8.99
C GLY A 107 19.20 19.33 9.13
N HIS A 108 18.02 18.95 8.66
CA HIS A 108 16.80 19.72 8.88
C HIS A 108 16.28 19.46 10.30
N PRO A 109 16.05 20.52 11.11
CA PRO A 109 15.55 20.36 12.49
C PRO A 109 14.06 19.95 12.55
N ARG A 110 13.37 19.94 11.41
CA ARG A 110 11.94 19.64 11.26
C ARG A 110 11.69 18.99 9.91
N THR A 111 10.61 18.23 9.82
CA THR A 111 10.17 17.68 8.53
C THR A 111 9.60 18.77 7.63
N GLU A 112 9.64 18.48 6.33
CA GLU A 112 9.12 19.30 5.24
C GLU A 112 8.27 18.37 4.34
N PRO A 113 7.32 18.90 3.55
CA PRO A 113 6.46 18.09 2.69
C PRO A 113 7.22 17.13 1.76
N GLU A 114 8.41 17.51 1.32
CA GLU A 114 9.28 16.71 0.44
C GLU A 114 9.83 15.48 1.17
N HIS A 115 10.18 15.62 2.45
CA HIS A 115 10.57 14.50 3.31
C HIS A 115 9.42 13.49 3.44
N TRP A 116 8.19 13.98 3.57
CA TRP A 116 6.99 13.16 3.65
C TRP A 116 6.64 12.48 2.33
N LEU A 117 6.77 13.20 1.21
CA LEU A 117 6.56 12.66 -0.13
C LEU A 117 7.56 11.52 -0.39
N LEU A 118 8.84 11.74 -0.13
CA LEU A 118 9.83 10.67 -0.23
C LEU A 118 9.52 9.52 0.73
N ALA A 119 9.18 9.82 1.98
CA ALA A 119 8.88 8.78 2.94
C ALA A 119 7.72 7.88 2.53
N VAL A 120 6.65 8.44 1.96
CA VAL A 120 5.50 7.64 1.50
C VAL A 120 5.86 6.81 0.26
N LEU A 121 6.61 7.38 -0.69
CA LEU A 121 7.09 6.66 -1.88
C LEU A 121 7.95 5.44 -1.52
N TYR A 122 8.78 5.56 -0.48
CA TYR A 122 9.69 4.50 -0.04
C TYR A 122 9.09 3.54 1.00
N SER A 123 7.89 3.81 1.52
CA SER A 123 7.25 2.97 2.53
C SER A 123 6.32 1.91 1.95
N ASP A 124 5.71 2.18 0.79
CA ASP A 124 4.63 1.34 0.26
C ASP A 124 4.72 1.22 -1.28
N PRO A 125 5.73 0.51 -1.80
CA PRO A 125 5.94 0.40 -3.24
C PRO A 125 4.87 -0.43 -3.94
N THR A 126 4.03 -1.17 -3.21
CA THR A 126 2.98 -2.01 -3.78
C THR A 126 1.67 -1.25 -3.91
N VAL A 127 1.09 -0.74 -2.81
CA VAL A 127 -0.23 -0.10 -2.86
C VAL A 127 -0.13 1.29 -3.46
N LEU A 128 0.88 2.06 -3.05
CA LEU A 128 1.12 3.39 -3.63
C LEU A 128 1.67 3.27 -5.05
N GLY A 129 2.52 2.28 -5.32
CA GLY A 129 3.01 2.01 -6.68
C GLY A 129 1.87 1.79 -7.67
N ASP A 130 0.90 0.95 -7.30
CA ASP A 130 -0.31 0.70 -8.08
C ASP A 130 -1.19 1.94 -8.25
N LEU A 131 -1.31 2.78 -7.20
CA LEU A 131 -1.99 4.07 -7.31
C LEU A 131 -1.31 4.98 -8.34
N LEU A 132 0.01 5.10 -8.27
CA LEU A 132 0.79 5.97 -9.15
C LEU A 132 0.75 5.47 -10.60
N ASP A 133 0.78 4.15 -10.81
CA ASP A 133 0.62 3.53 -12.12
C ASP A 133 -0.75 3.86 -12.73
N GLY A 134 -1.83 3.73 -11.95
CA GLY A 134 -3.18 4.17 -12.37
C GLY A 134 -3.31 5.68 -12.62
N LEU A 135 -2.44 6.48 -12.00
CA LEU A 135 -2.32 7.92 -12.27
C LEU A 135 -1.45 8.23 -13.50
N GLY A 136 -0.80 7.24 -14.11
CA GLY A 136 0.08 7.39 -15.27
C GLY A 136 1.48 7.91 -14.92
N THR A 137 1.94 7.70 -13.69
CA THR A 137 3.26 8.14 -13.21
C THR A 137 3.95 7.05 -12.40
N SER A 138 5.12 7.35 -11.83
CA SER A 138 5.87 6.41 -10.99
C SER A 138 6.60 7.13 -9.86
N ALA A 139 7.04 6.37 -8.85
CA ALA A 139 7.89 6.90 -7.79
C ALA A 139 9.21 7.46 -8.35
N ASP A 140 9.77 6.84 -9.38
CA ASP A 140 10.99 7.30 -10.04
C ASP A 140 10.77 8.66 -10.73
N ALA A 141 9.67 8.84 -11.46
CA ALA A 141 9.33 10.11 -12.09
C ALA A 141 9.18 11.25 -11.06
N ILE A 142 8.52 10.97 -9.93
CA ILE A 142 8.37 11.95 -8.83
C ILE A 142 9.73 12.31 -8.21
N VAL A 143 10.58 11.31 -7.93
CA VAL A 143 11.92 11.54 -7.38
C VAL A 143 12.81 12.30 -8.37
N ALA A 144 12.73 11.98 -9.65
CA ALA A 144 13.46 12.69 -10.71
C ALA A 144 13.04 14.16 -10.80
N GLU A 145 11.73 14.43 -10.69
CA GLU A 145 11.19 15.78 -10.74
C GLU A 145 11.54 16.61 -9.48
N LEU A 146 11.50 16.01 -8.29
CA LEU A 146 12.03 16.61 -7.06
C LEU A 146 13.50 17.01 -7.24
N ARG A 147 14.32 16.08 -7.73
CA ARG A 147 15.75 16.32 -7.99
C ARG A 147 15.97 17.43 -9.00
N ARG A 148 15.19 17.47 -10.08
CA ARG A 148 15.26 18.51 -11.13
C ARG A 148 14.98 19.90 -10.56
N ARG A 149 14.13 20.01 -9.54
CA ARG A 149 13.82 21.27 -8.84
C ARG A 149 14.80 21.61 -7.71
N GLY A 150 15.85 20.81 -7.55
CA GLY A 150 16.89 21.05 -6.53
C GLY A 150 16.52 20.55 -5.14
N ALA A 151 15.45 19.77 -4.98
CA ALA A 151 15.18 19.11 -3.71
C ALA A 151 16.23 18.02 -3.46
N GLN A 152 16.61 17.86 -2.20
CA GLN A 152 17.44 16.74 -1.78
C GLN A 152 16.61 15.45 -1.85
N VAL A 153 17.21 14.38 -2.38
CA VAL A 153 16.56 13.07 -2.55
C VAL A 153 17.54 11.96 -2.17
N PRO A 154 17.07 10.76 -1.81
CA PRO A 154 17.95 9.63 -1.55
C PRO A 154 18.85 9.30 -2.76
N GLU A 155 20.08 8.85 -2.49
CA GLU A 155 21.02 8.36 -3.50
C GLU A 155 20.61 6.98 -4.04
N VAL A 156 19.87 6.21 -3.25
CA VAL A 156 19.29 4.94 -3.67
C VAL A 156 18.18 5.18 -4.70
N ALA A 157 18.05 4.25 -5.63
CA ALA A 157 16.99 4.30 -6.63
C ALA A 157 15.60 4.29 -5.96
N ALA A 158 14.65 5.00 -6.58
CA ALA A 158 13.25 4.94 -6.16
C ALA A 158 12.73 3.50 -6.29
N PRO A 159 11.81 3.07 -5.40
CA PRO A 159 11.24 1.73 -5.50
C PRO A 159 10.52 1.55 -6.84
N THR A 160 10.79 0.43 -7.51
CA THR A 160 10.11 0.09 -8.75
C THR A 160 8.80 -0.62 -8.43
N TYR A 161 7.68 -0.02 -8.84
CA TYR A 161 6.40 -0.73 -8.83
C TYR A 161 6.42 -1.82 -9.91
N ARG A 162 5.91 -2.99 -9.54
CA ARG A 162 5.69 -4.09 -10.46
C ARG A 162 4.22 -4.49 -10.36
N PRO A 163 3.42 -4.30 -11.43
CA PRO A 163 2.02 -4.75 -11.46
C PRO A 163 1.89 -6.23 -11.14
N TRP A 164 0.87 -6.59 -10.36
CA TRP A 164 0.55 -7.97 -10.05
C TRP A 164 0.11 -8.71 -11.33
N ARG A 165 0.73 -9.85 -11.64
CA ARG A 165 0.51 -10.59 -12.90
C ARG A 165 -0.57 -11.65 -12.75
N GLY A 166 -1.77 -11.34 -13.21
CA GLY A 166 -2.95 -12.22 -13.07
C GLY A 166 -3.35 -12.39 -11.61
N SER A 167 -4.55 -12.86 -11.35
CA SER A 167 -5.02 -13.06 -9.97
C SER A 167 -5.60 -14.45 -9.79
N HIS A 168 -4.91 -15.24 -8.98
CA HIS A 168 -5.43 -16.50 -8.45
C HIS A 168 -5.46 -16.40 -6.95
N HIS A 169 -6.63 -16.70 -6.39
CA HIS A 169 -6.76 -16.85 -4.96
C HIS A 169 -7.34 -18.22 -4.61
N LEU A 170 -6.93 -18.72 -3.46
CA LEU A 170 -7.41 -19.97 -2.90
C LEU A 170 -7.75 -19.75 -1.44
N ASP A 171 -9.02 -19.96 -1.10
CA ASP A 171 -9.45 -20.06 0.30
C ASP A 171 -9.03 -21.44 0.83
N ILE A 172 -8.33 -21.44 1.95
CA ILE A 172 -7.71 -22.64 2.51
C ILE A 172 -8.12 -22.88 3.96
N SER A 173 -8.29 -24.16 4.28
CA SER A 173 -8.62 -24.61 5.62
C SER A 173 -7.48 -24.37 6.61
N ALA A 174 -7.81 -24.38 7.90
CA ALA A 174 -6.81 -24.36 8.98
C ALA A 174 -5.73 -25.43 8.84
N ALA A 175 -6.13 -26.64 8.44
CA ALA A 175 -5.24 -27.79 8.33
C ALA A 175 -4.26 -27.63 7.17
N ASP A 176 -4.65 -26.94 6.10
CA ASP A 176 -3.84 -26.81 4.88
C ASP A 176 -2.95 -25.55 4.88
N TRP A 177 -3.20 -24.62 5.81
CA TRP A 177 -2.49 -23.34 5.94
C TRP A 177 -0.96 -23.48 5.97
N GLU A 178 -0.41 -23.99 7.07
CA GLU A 178 1.04 -24.00 7.26
C GLU A 178 1.78 -24.84 6.20
N PRO A 179 1.26 -26.02 5.78
CA PRO A 179 1.96 -26.82 4.77
C PRO A 179 1.98 -26.17 3.39
N LEU A 180 0.90 -25.49 2.98
CA LEU A 180 0.91 -24.74 1.73
C LEU A 180 1.89 -23.55 1.81
N LEU A 181 1.88 -22.80 2.92
CA LEU A 181 2.82 -21.69 3.11
C LEU A 181 4.28 -22.15 3.17
N ALA A 182 4.56 -23.36 3.66
CA ALA A 182 5.89 -23.94 3.65
C ALA A 182 6.36 -24.26 2.22
N LEU A 183 5.51 -24.86 1.38
CA LEU A 183 5.84 -25.10 -0.03
C LEU A 183 6.03 -23.79 -0.79
N LEU A 184 5.13 -22.81 -0.61
CA LEU A 184 5.25 -21.51 -1.25
C LEU A 184 6.55 -20.79 -0.89
N ARG A 185 6.97 -20.82 0.39
CA ARG A 185 8.27 -20.25 0.81
C ARG A 185 9.47 -20.99 0.20
N LYS A 186 9.36 -22.31 0.01
CA LYS A 186 10.42 -23.15 -0.56
C LYS A 186 10.56 -22.94 -2.07
N GLU A 187 9.45 -22.93 -2.80
CA GLU A 187 9.43 -22.86 -4.27
C GLU A 187 9.47 -21.43 -4.80
N HIS A 188 8.89 -20.49 -4.04
CA HIS A 188 8.80 -19.07 -4.40
C HIS A 188 9.30 -18.19 -3.24
N PRO A 189 10.58 -18.28 -2.86
CA PRO A 189 11.15 -17.46 -1.79
C PRO A 189 11.18 -15.96 -2.15
N PRO A 190 11.43 -15.06 -1.19
CA PRO A 190 11.67 -13.65 -1.48
C PRO A 190 12.73 -13.46 -2.57
N GLY A 191 12.43 -12.63 -3.57
CA GLY A 191 13.29 -12.44 -4.76
C GLY A 191 13.01 -13.38 -5.92
N SER A 192 12.11 -14.37 -5.77
CA SER A 192 11.64 -15.16 -6.91
C SER A 192 10.88 -14.29 -7.93
N PRO A 193 10.82 -14.70 -9.22
CA PRO A 193 10.11 -13.93 -10.23
C PRO A 193 8.60 -13.86 -9.97
N TRP A 194 8.03 -14.80 -9.21
CA TRP A 194 6.61 -14.87 -8.92
C TRP A 194 6.30 -14.41 -7.51
N ARG A 195 5.20 -13.68 -7.36
CA ARG A 195 4.76 -13.18 -6.05
C ARG A 195 3.54 -13.94 -5.58
N TRP A 196 3.48 -14.07 -4.27
CA TRP A 196 2.34 -14.58 -3.55
C TRP A 196 2.22 -13.83 -2.22
N GLY A 197 1.03 -13.85 -1.65
CA GLY A 197 0.70 -13.25 -0.38
C GLY A 197 -0.47 -13.98 0.25
N PHE A 198 -0.83 -13.62 1.47
CA PHE A 198 -1.93 -14.27 2.16
C PHE A 198 -2.62 -13.31 3.12
N ASN A 199 -3.90 -13.56 3.35
CA ASN A 199 -4.70 -12.94 4.40
C ASN A 199 -5.20 -14.01 5.34
N TYR A 200 -5.17 -13.73 6.63
CA TYR A 200 -5.71 -14.58 7.68
C TYR A 200 -7.09 -14.09 8.09
N PHE A 201 -8.05 -15.01 8.23
CA PHE A 201 -9.41 -14.70 8.71
C PHE A 201 -9.63 -15.40 10.04
N ALA A 202 -9.79 -14.62 11.12
CA ALA A 202 -9.88 -15.16 12.47
C ALA A 202 -11.23 -15.84 12.77
N ASP A 203 -12.30 -15.38 12.12
CA ASP A 203 -13.69 -15.72 12.48
C ASP A 203 -14.34 -16.73 11.52
N ASP A 204 -13.63 -17.25 10.53
CA ASP A 204 -14.13 -18.28 9.62
C ASP A 204 -13.64 -19.66 10.09
N ALA A 205 -14.59 -20.45 10.61
CA ALA A 205 -14.32 -21.77 11.15
C ALA A 205 -13.92 -22.80 10.09
N ASP A 206 -14.30 -22.57 8.82
CA ASP A 206 -14.06 -23.48 7.70
C ASP A 206 -12.80 -23.08 6.90
N HIS A 207 -12.44 -21.80 6.89
CA HIS A 207 -11.27 -21.27 6.18
C HIS A 207 -10.41 -20.38 7.09
N ARG A 208 -9.14 -20.72 7.29
CA ARG A 208 -8.22 -19.88 8.08
C ARG A 208 -7.60 -18.74 7.30
N GLY A 209 -7.74 -18.73 5.99
CA GLY A 209 -7.33 -17.59 5.20
C GLY A 209 -7.37 -17.82 3.71
N ARG A 210 -6.95 -16.78 2.99
CA ARG A 210 -6.86 -16.74 1.54
C ARG A 210 -5.41 -16.54 1.13
N VAL A 211 -4.92 -17.41 0.27
CA VAL A 211 -3.64 -17.22 -0.41
C VAL A 211 -3.91 -16.59 -1.76
N HIS A 212 -3.12 -15.58 -2.12
CA HIS A 212 -3.13 -14.90 -3.41
C HIS A 212 -1.81 -15.18 -4.10
N ALA A 213 -1.83 -15.50 -5.39
CA ALA A 213 -0.63 -15.70 -6.17
C ALA A 213 -0.77 -15.16 -7.60
N GLU A 214 0.37 -14.80 -8.18
CA GLU A 214 0.47 -14.49 -9.60
C GLU A 214 0.24 -15.76 -10.45
N GLU A 215 -0.17 -15.57 -11.71
CA GLU A 215 -0.53 -16.63 -12.67
C GLU A 215 0.53 -17.72 -12.90
N GLY A 216 1.79 -17.44 -12.58
CA GLY A 216 2.87 -18.42 -12.67
C GLY A 216 2.93 -19.41 -11.49
N ILE A 217 2.05 -19.29 -10.50
CA ILE A 217 1.99 -20.17 -9.32
C ILE A 217 0.66 -20.92 -9.33
N ASP A 218 0.71 -22.24 -9.54
CA ASP A 218 -0.47 -23.11 -9.46
C ASP A 218 -0.76 -23.49 -8.01
N LEU A 219 -1.60 -22.69 -7.35
CA LEU A 219 -2.00 -22.90 -5.96
C LEU A 219 -2.72 -24.23 -5.73
N LEU A 220 -3.49 -24.72 -6.72
CA LEU A 220 -4.22 -25.99 -6.60
C LEU A 220 -3.28 -27.18 -6.67
N ALA A 221 -2.31 -27.15 -7.58
CA ALA A 221 -1.28 -28.18 -7.68
C ALA A 221 -0.41 -28.23 -6.41
N LEU A 222 0.00 -27.07 -5.89
CA LEU A 222 0.75 -27.00 -4.63
C LEU A 222 -0.06 -27.55 -3.45
N LEU A 223 -1.33 -27.19 -3.34
CA LEU A 223 -2.21 -27.74 -2.29
C LEU A 223 -2.35 -29.26 -2.43
N ALA A 224 -2.50 -29.78 -3.65
CA ALA A 224 -2.56 -31.22 -3.88
C ALA A 224 -1.28 -31.94 -3.43
N ALA A 225 -0.10 -31.36 -3.68
CA ALA A 225 1.18 -31.90 -3.23
C ALA A 225 1.27 -31.99 -1.70
N THR A 226 0.77 -30.97 -0.97
CA THR A 226 0.75 -31.02 0.51
C THR A 226 -0.05 -32.18 1.07
N LYS A 227 -1.07 -32.66 0.34
CA LYS A 227 -1.93 -33.77 0.77
C LYS A 227 -1.29 -35.12 0.52
N GLN A 228 -0.50 -35.27 -0.56
CA GLN A 228 0.22 -36.50 -0.89
C GLN A 228 1.33 -36.82 0.13
N ASP A 229 2.04 -35.78 0.60
CA ASP A 229 3.09 -35.91 1.62
C ASP A 229 2.55 -36.31 3.01
N ARG A 230 1.25 -36.09 3.29
CA ARG A 230 0.61 -36.52 4.56
C ARG A 230 0.13 -37.96 4.53
N THR A 231 -0.04 -38.54 3.34
CA THR A 231 -0.54 -39.91 3.15
C THR A 231 0.57 -40.94 2.98
N SER A 232 1.83 -40.50 2.93
CA SER A 232 3.04 -41.33 2.81
C SER A 232 3.77 -41.44 4.14
#